data_AF-A0A2V8EIF0-F1
#
_entry.id   AF-A0A2V8EIF0-F1
#
_cell.length_a   1.000
_cell.length_b   1.000
_cell.length_c   1.000
_cell.angle_alpha   90.00
_cell.angle_beta   90.00
_cell.angle_gamma   90.00
#
_symmetry.space_group_name_H-M   'P 1'
#
loop_
_entity.id
_entity.type
_entity.pdbx_description
1 polymer ?
#
loop_
_entity_poly.entity_id
_entity_poly.type
_entity_poly.pdbx_seq_one_letter_code
_entity_poly.pdbx_strand_id
1 'polypeptide(L)'
;MRMSHRLVGAVCAALVIVGAAAWLSSPVARAGSDDISGTIRSAAGPEAGVWVIAETNDLETKFAKIVVTDNAGKFLIPDLPAASYQVWVRGYGLADSDKKRARPGDTVSFTARAAASPQAAAQIYPSNYWYSLLQIPEAHEFPGTGQGGNGIAPGMLTQAHWIDRLKDGCELCHQLGNKATREMPMLDATKFESTEAAWAHRIAASNSGPLMQNTLGRLGSKRALAMYADWSDQVKGGQVPLPPPRPQGKERNVVLTMWSWGSARTVVHDEVATDKRNPNLYANGPIYGLGGSAFVLLDPKTHRTRMVDMVTRVPMKFQGDEYRTANANVPSLYWGNDPNPGLRPAATIR
;
A
#
# COMPACT_ATOMS: atom_id res chain seq x y z
N MET A 1 -40.75 53.62 33.40
CA MET A 1 -41.07 52.19 33.13
C MET A 1 -39.82 51.37 33.39
N ARG A 2 -39.68 50.73 34.56
CA ARG A 2 -38.51 49.93 34.93
C ARG A 2 -38.62 48.56 34.26
N MET A 3 -37.94 48.39 33.12
CA MET A 3 -37.82 47.07 32.49
C MET A 3 -37.01 46.17 33.43
N SER A 4 -37.64 45.13 33.97
CA SER A 4 -37.03 44.26 34.98
C SER A 4 -35.77 43.60 34.43
N HIS A 5 -34.63 43.75 35.13
CA HIS A 5 -33.36 43.08 34.81
C HIS A 5 -33.47 41.56 34.61
N ARG A 6 -34.54 40.94 35.12
CA ARG A 6 -34.89 39.52 34.91
C ARG A 6 -35.25 39.17 33.47
N LEU A 7 -35.88 40.08 32.70
CA LEU A 7 -36.23 39.83 31.30
C LEU A 7 -34.99 39.90 30.39
N VAL A 8 -34.06 40.82 30.67
CA VAL A 8 -32.82 40.97 29.90
C VAL A 8 -31.90 39.76 30.11
N GLY A 9 -31.79 39.26 31.35
CA GLY A 9 -31.01 38.06 31.66
C GLY A 9 -31.54 36.78 30.99
N ALA A 10 -32.86 36.62 30.89
CA ALA A 10 -33.48 35.46 30.24
C ALA A 10 -33.25 35.45 28.71
N VAL A 11 -33.29 36.61 28.07
CA VAL A 11 -33.03 36.75 26.62
C VAL A 11 -31.55 36.50 26.29
N CYS A 12 -30.62 36.98 27.12
CA CYS A 12 -29.19 36.69 26.94
C CYS A 12 -28.86 35.21 27.15
N ALA A 13 -29.47 34.54 28.13
CA ALA A 13 -29.28 33.11 28.35
C ALA A 13 -29.83 32.26 27.18
N ALA A 14 -30.99 32.63 26.63
CA ALA A 14 -31.56 31.94 25.46
C ALA A 14 -30.69 32.12 24.20
N LEU A 15 -30.12 33.30 23.98
CA LEU A 15 -29.22 33.57 22.84
C LEU A 15 -27.89 32.81 22.93
N VAL A 16 -27.35 32.62 24.15
CA VAL A 16 -26.13 31.82 24.37
C VAL A 16 -26.40 30.33 24.15
N ILE A 17 -27.57 29.81 24.55
CA ILE A 17 -27.95 28.41 24.35
C ILE A 17 -28.21 28.12 22.86
N VAL A 18 -28.89 29.01 22.13
CA VAL A 18 -29.13 28.86 20.69
C VAL A 18 -27.82 29.03 19.90
N GLY A 19 -26.94 29.94 20.30
CA GLY A 19 -25.60 30.08 19.75
C GLY A 19 -24.76 28.82 19.97
N ALA A 20 -24.74 28.25 21.18
CA ALA A 20 -24.00 27.02 21.47
C ALA A 20 -24.54 25.81 20.68
N ALA A 21 -25.86 25.71 20.49
CA ALA A 21 -26.47 24.65 19.67
C ALA A 21 -26.09 24.77 18.18
N ALA A 22 -25.96 25.99 17.65
CA ALA A 22 -25.54 26.23 16.27
C ALA A 22 -24.04 25.92 16.03
N TRP A 23 -23.18 26.10 17.04
CA TRP A 23 -21.76 25.75 16.97
C TRP A 23 -21.46 24.26 17.17
N LEU A 24 -22.34 23.54 17.88
CA LEU A 24 -22.30 22.07 17.99
C LEU A 24 -22.86 21.35 16.75
N SER A 25 -23.57 22.09 15.90
CA SER A 25 -24.15 21.59 14.65
C SER A 25 -23.24 21.95 13.48
N SER A 26 -22.05 21.35 13.41
CA SER A 26 -21.31 21.33 12.15
C SER A 26 -22.26 20.78 11.08
N PRO A 27 -22.49 21.49 9.95
CA PRO A 27 -23.34 20.96 8.90
C PRO A 27 -22.72 19.63 8.48
N VAL A 28 -23.46 18.54 8.71
CA VAL A 28 -23.15 17.26 8.10
C VAL A 28 -23.21 17.53 6.61
N ALA A 29 -22.07 17.43 5.92
CA ALA A 29 -22.04 17.52 4.47
C ALA A 29 -23.10 16.56 3.93
N ARG A 30 -24.14 17.12 3.31
CA ARG A 30 -25.24 16.33 2.78
C ARG A 30 -24.71 15.67 1.52
N ALA A 31 -24.79 14.35 1.45
CA ALA A 31 -24.31 13.59 0.31
C ALA A 31 -24.87 14.18 -1.00
N GLY A 32 -23.97 14.49 -1.92
CA GLY A 32 -24.26 14.88 -3.28
C GLY A 32 -24.80 13.72 -4.11
N SER A 33 -25.27 14.01 -5.32
CA SER A 33 -25.74 12.99 -6.26
C SER A 33 -24.62 12.09 -6.80
N ASP A 34 -23.37 12.53 -6.67
CA ASP A 34 -22.15 11.85 -7.06
C ASP A 34 -21.42 11.18 -5.88
N ASP A 35 -22.05 11.11 -4.71
CA ASP A 35 -21.45 10.49 -3.53
C ASP A 35 -22.07 9.12 -3.23
N ILE A 36 -21.31 8.23 -2.58
CA ILE A 36 -21.88 7.08 -1.86
C ILE A 36 -21.74 7.33 -0.37
N SER A 37 -22.84 7.27 0.37
CA SER A 37 -22.83 7.49 1.83
C SER A 37 -23.29 6.24 2.58
N GLY A 38 -23.06 6.22 3.89
CA GLY A 38 -23.55 5.10 4.68
C GLY A 38 -23.15 5.09 6.14
N THR A 39 -23.50 3.97 6.78
CA THR A 39 -23.18 3.70 8.18
C THR A 39 -22.61 2.29 8.35
N ILE A 40 -21.74 2.13 9.35
CA ILE A 40 -21.10 0.88 9.69
C ILE A 40 -21.26 0.64 11.18
N ARG A 41 -21.78 -0.53 11.53
CA ARG A 41 -21.96 -0.97 12.92
C ARG A 41 -21.48 -2.40 13.09
N SER A 42 -21.15 -2.76 14.31
CA SER A 42 -20.93 -4.12 14.77
C SER A 42 -21.81 -4.41 15.98
N ALA A 43 -21.67 -5.60 16.57
CA ALA A 43 -22.30 -5.93 17.84
C ALA A 43 -21.88 -4.99 18.99
N ALA A 44 -20.71 -4.34 18.88
CA ALA A 44 -20.20 -3.40 19.88
C ALA A 44 -20.70 -1.95 19.67
N GLY A 45 -21.43 -1.67 18.58
CA GLY A 45 -21.91 -0.32 18.25
C GLY A 45 -21.33 0.20 16.93
N PRO A 46 -21.29 1.53 16.71
CA PRO A 46 -20.71 2.11 15.50
C PRO A 46 -19.21 1.82 15.37
N GLU A 47 -18.75 1.52 14.15
CA GLU A 47 -17.34 1.24 13.89
C GLU A 47 -16.61 2.48 13.38
N ALA A 48 -15.83 3.10 14.25
CA ALA A 48 -15.01 4.27 13.92
C ALA A 48 -13.63 3.88 13.40
N GLY A 49 -13.07 4.70 12.50
CA GLY A 49 -11.70 4.49 12.01
C GLY A 49 -11.54 3.25 11.14
N VAL A 50 -12.58 2.84 10.41
CA VAL A 50 -12.49 1.74 9.43
C VAL A 50 -12.55 2.28 8.01
N TRP A 51 -11.86 1.64 7.08
CA TRP A 51 -11.83 2.03 5.69
C TRP A 51 -13.06 1.52 4.96
N VAL A 52 -13.68 2.39 4.16
CA VAL A 52 -14.71 2.04 3.20
C VAL A 52 -14.14 2.20 1.81
N ILE A 53 -14.11 1.11 1.07
CA ILE A 53 -13.46 1.02 -0.23
C ILE A 53 -14.54 0.84 -1.28
N ALA A 54 -14.62 1.76 -2.24
CA ALA A 54 -15.40 1.61 -3.46
C ALA A 54 -14.45 1.33 -4.63
N GLU A 55 -14.60 0.18 -5.29
CA GLU A 55 -13.76 -0.23 -6.43
C GLU A 55 -14.64 -0.48 -7.67
N THR A 56 -14.16 -0.09 -8.84
CA THR A 56 -14.82 -0.36 -10.12
C THR A 56 -13.81 -0.70 -11.22
N ASN A 57 -14.25 -1.52 -12.17
CA ASN A 57 -13.58 -1.77 -13.44
C ASN A 57 -14.43 -1.27 -14.64
N ASP A 58 -15.48 -0.50 -14.38
CA ASP A 58 -16.38 0.02 -15.43
C ASP A 58 -15.79 1.25 -16.15
N LEU A 59 -14.70 1.81 -15.62
CA LEU A 59 -13.93 2.90 -16.23
C LEU A 59 -12.78 2.35 -17.09
N GLU A 60 -12.17 3.18 -17.93
CA GLU A 60 -11.04 2.77 -18.79
C GLU A 60 -9.81 2.30 -18.01
N THR A 61 -9.72 2.65 -16.73
CA THR A 61 -8.79 2.02 -15.80
C THR A 61 -9.49 1.56 -14.53
N LYS A 62 -8.93 0.52 -13.91
CA LYS A 62 -9.35 0.11 -12.58
C LYS A 62 -9.22 1.27 -11.61
N PHE A 63 -10.31 1.59 -10.93
CA PHE A 63 -10.42 2.73 -10.05
C PHE A 63 -10.87 2.28 -8.66
N ALA A 64 -10.30 2.89 -7.62
CA ALA A 64 -10.79 2.77 -6.26
C ALA A 64 -10.77 4.12 -5.55
N LYS A 65 -11.78 4.35 -4.71
CA LYS A 65 -11.80 5.47 -3.76
C LYS A 65 -12.03 4.94 -2.35
N ILE A 66 -11.21 5.41 -1.40
CA ILE A 66 -11.17 4.92 -0.03
C ILE A 66 -11.35 6.09 0.92
N VAL A 67 -12.25 5.93 1.88
CA VAL A 67 -12.50 6.90 2.97
C VAL A 67 -12.48 6.20 4.31
N VAL A 68 -12.53 6.97 5.39
CA VAL A 68 -12.53 6.43 6.75
C VAL A 68 -13.79 6.87 7.50
N THR A 69 -14.35 5.98 8.33
CA THR A 69 -15.53 6.32 9.13
C THR A 69 -15.24 7.28 10.28
N ASP A 70 -16.23 8.12 10.59
CA ASP A 70 -16.24 8.99 11.77
C ASP A 70 -16.53 8.24 13.09
N ASN A 71 -16.66 8.98 14.20
CA ASN A 71 -16.99 8.40 15.52
C ASN A 71 -18.37 7.72 15.57
N ALA A 72 -19.30 8.11 14.70
CA ALA A 72 -20.64 7.54 14.60
C ALA A 72 -20.72 6.41 13.57
N GLY A 73 -19.57 5.93 13.05
CA GLY A 73 -19.49 4.90 12.02
C GLY A 73 -20.04 5.35 10.67
N LYS A 74 -20.19 6.66 10.44
CA LYS A 74 -20.67 7.22 9.18
C LYS A 74 -19.52 7.42 8.22
N PHE A 75 -19.80 7.30 6.93
CA PHE A 75 -18.85 7.63 5.88
C PHE A 75 -19.55 8.32 4.70
N LEU A 76 -18.74 9.02 3.92
CA LEU A 76 -19.09 9.61 2.64
C LEU A 76 -17.91 9.37 1.69
N ILE A 77 -18.17 8.72 0.56
CA ILE A 77 -17.21 8.57 -0.54
C ILE A 77 -17.60 9.62 -1.59
N PRO A 78 -16.85 10.73 -1.68
CA PRO A 78 -17.28 11.87 -2.48
C PRO A 78 -16.86 11.75 -3.95
N ASP A 79 -17.46 12.56 -4.83
CA ASP A 79 -17.01 12.83 -6.20
C ASP A 79 -16.71 11.54 -7.00
N LEU A 80 -17.64 10.59 -6.98
CA LEU A 80 -17.48 9.32 -7.70
C LEU A 80 -17.95 9.46 -9.15
N PRO A 81 -17.14 9.01 -10.13
CA PRO A 81 -17.59 8.89 -11.51
C PRO A 81 -18.83 8.03 -11.62
N ALA A 82 -19.69 8.32 -12.61
CA ALA A 82 -20.85 7.52 -12.91
C ALA A 82 -20.45 6.10 -13.37
N ALA A 83 -20.52 5.14 -12.44
CA ALA A 83 -20.17 3.74 -12.64
C ALA A 83 -20.85 2.85 -11.59
N SER A 84 -20.81 1.52 -11.76
CA SER A 84 -21.14 0.59 -10.68
C SER A 84 -19.90 0.30 -9.86
N TYR A 85 -20.05 0.32 -8.53
CA TYR A 85 -18.95 0.03 -7.59
C TYR A 85 -19.26 -1.23 -6.78
N GLN A 86 -18.21 -1.98 -6.46
CA GLN A 86 -18.20 -2.89 -5.33
C GLN A 86 -17.69 -2.11 -4.10
N VAL A 87 -18.50 -2.05 -3.06
CA VAL A 87 -18.21 -1.33 -1.82
C VAL A 87 -18.08 -2.32 -0.66
N TRP A 88 -17.03 -2.20 0.13
CA TRP A 88 -16.84 -3.01 1.35
C TRP A 88 -16.06 -2.28 2.42
N VAL A 89 -16.06 -2.87 3.61
CA VAL A 89 -15.42 -2.35 4.80
C VAL A 89 -14.22 -3.20 5.15
N ARG A 90 -13.13 -2.53 5.51
CA ARG A 90 -11.91 -3.12 6.04
C ARG A 90 -11.47 -2.34 7.26
N GLY A 91 -10.98 -3.01 8.31
CA GLY A 91 -10.47 -2.33 9.50
C GLY A 91 -9.65 -3.25 10.38
N TYR A 92 -8.60 -2.73 11.02
CA TYR A 92 -7.77 -3.54 11.91
C TYR A 92 -8.59 -4.16 13.04
N GLY A 93 -8.38 -5.46 13.28
CA GLY A 93 -9.17 -6.28 14.21
C GLY A 93 -10.48 -6.82 13.64
N LEU A 94 -10.85 -6.46 12.41
CA LEU A 94 -12.08 -6.92 11.75
C LEU A 94 -11.77 -7.87 10.60
N ALA A 95 -12.73 -8.74 10.30
CA ALA A 95 -12.80 -9.37 8.99
C ALA A 95 -13.32 -8.34 7.97
N ASP A 96 -12.88 -8.45 6.72
CA ASP A 96 -13.49 -7.70 5.62
C ASP A 96 -15.00 -8.01 5.57
N SER A 97 -15.83 -7.01 5.30
CA SER A 97 -17.26 -7.22 5.09
C SER A 97 -17.52 -7.88 3.74
N ASP A 98 -18.72 -8.43 3.57
CA ASP A 98 -19.23 -8.76 2.24
C ASP A 98 -19.24 -7.51 1.36
N LYS A 99 -18.90 -7.69 0.08
CA LYS A 99 -18.95 -6.62 -0.92
C LYS A 99 -20.40 -6.37 -1.35
N LYS A 100 -20.82 -5.12 -1.37
CA LYS A 100 -22.13 -4.68 -1.87
C LYS A 100 -21.96 -3.90 -3.15
N ARG A 101 -22.88 -4.09 -4.10
CA ARG A 101 -22.95 -3.24 -5.29
C ARG A 101 -23.63 -1.92 -4.93
N ALA A 102 -23.09 -0.80 -5.39
CA ALA A 102 -23.66 0.54 -5.20
C ALA A 102 -23.29 1.47 -6.37
N ARG A 103 -23.99 2.60 -6.49
CA ARG A 103 -23.77 3.67 -7.45
C ARG A 103 -23.77 5.03 -6.74
N PRO A 104 -23.17 6.07 -7.35
CA PRO A 104 -23.28 7.43 -6.83
C PRO A 104 -24.75 7.81 -6.61
N GLY A 105 -25.04 8.47 -5.48
CA GLY A 105 -26.38 8.75 -4.94
C GLY A 105 -26.89 7.71 -3.94
N ASP A 106 -26.31 6.51 -3.88
CA ASP A 106 -26.77 5.45 -2.97
C ASP A 106 -26.38 5.72 -1.51
N THR A 107 -27.23 5.24 -0.61
CA THR A 107 -26.92 5.09 0.82
C THR A 107 -26.88 3.62 1.18
N VAL A 108 -25.73 3.14 1.65
CA VAL A 108 -25.53 1.73 2.03
C VAL A 108 -25.21 1.58 3.50
N SER A 109 -25.43 0.38 4.05
CA SER A 109 -25.07 0.08 5.45
C SER A 109 -24.34 -1.25 5.53
N PHE A 110 -23.37 -1.35 6.42
CA PHE A 110 -22.58 -2.57 6.62
C PHE A 110 -22.59 -3.01 8.08
N THR A 111 -22.57 -4.33 8.26
CA THR A 111 -22.36 -4.96 9.56
C THR A 111 -20.95 -5.54 9.59
N ALA A 112 -20.08 -4.89 10.37
CA ALA A 112 -18.72 -5.37 10.59
C ALA A 112 -18.69 -6.56 11.54
N ARG A 113 -17.69 -7.43 11.36
CA ARG A 113 -17.46 -8.62 12.19
C ARG A 113 -16.03 -8.62 12.66
N ALA A 114 -15.81 -9.01 13.92
CA ALA A 114 -14.45 -9.26 14.41
C ALA A 114 -13.78 -10.33 13.55
N ALA A 115 -12.46 -10.21 13.39
CA ALA A 115 -11.68 -11.26 12.76
C ALA A 115 -11.74 -12.55 13.59
N ALA A 116 -11.72 -13.71 12.94
CA ALA A 116 -11.84 -15.01 13.61
C ALA A 116 -10.64 -15.38 14.50
N SER A 117 -9.48 -14.77 14.23
CA SER A 117 -8.24 -14.98 14.99
C SER A 117 -7.30 -13.78 14.82
N PRO A 118 -6.25 -13.64 15.66
CA PRO A 118 -5.20 -12.66 15.46
C PRO A 118 -4.53 -12.77 14.08
N GLN A 119 -4.31 -13.99 13.57
CA GLN A 119 -3.72 -14.24 12.25
C GLN A 119 -4.63 -13.74 11.13
N ALA A 120 -5.94 -13.95 11.25
CA ALA A 120 -6.91 -13.42 10.30
C ALA A 120 -6.94 -11.89 10.32
N ALA A 121 -6.91 -11.26 11.50
CA ALA A 121 -6.85 -9.81 11.64
C ALA A 121 -5.58 -9.22 11.01
N ALA A 122 -4.45 -9.90 11.18
CA ALA A 122 -3.15 -9.42 10.74
C ALA A 122 -2.94 -9.48 9.21
N GLN A 123 -3.80 -10.21 8.47
CA GLN A 123 -3.67 -10.32 7.01
C GLN A 123 -3.74 -8.97 6.29
N ILE A 124 -4.43 -8.00 6.88
CA ILE A 124 -4.58 -6.64 6.33
C ILE A 124 -3.62 -5.63 6.97
N TYR A 125 -2.75 -6.06 7.89
CA TYR A 125 -1.79 -5.15 8.52
C TYR A 125 -0.73 -4.69 7.51
N PRO A 126 -0.25 -3.44 7.64
CA PRO A 126 0.80 -2.91 6.79
C PRO A 126 2.04 -3.79 6.80
N SER A 127 2.77 -3.84 5.69
CA SER A 127 3.93 -4.73 5.58
C SER A 127 5.07 -4.37 6.52
N ASN A 128 5.27 -3.09 6.82
CA ASN A 128 6.26 -2.67 7.81
C ASN A 128 5.97 -3.21 9.23
N TYR A 129 4.71 -3.51 9.58
CA TYR A 129 4.39 -4.18 10.85
C TYR A 129 4.82 -5.65 10.82
N TRP A 130 4.58 -6.35 9.72
CA TRP A 130 5.12 -7.71 9.58
C TRP A 130 6.65 -7.72 9.59
N TYR A 131 7.25 -6.72 8.96
CA TYR A 131 8.70 -6.54 8.92
C TYR A 131 9.30 -6.23 10.29
N SER A 132 8.53 -5.65 11.22
CA SER A 132 9.00 -5.38 12.58
C SER A 132 9.24 -6.64 13.42
N LEU A 133 8.81 -7.82 12.95
CA LEU A 133 9.12 -9.09 13.60
C LEU A 133 10.53 -9.59 13.28
N LEU A 134 11.20 -9.01 12.27
CA LEU A 134 12.54 -9.40 11.86
C LEU A 134 13.55 -9.15 12.99
N GLN A 135 14.28 -10.18 13.39
CA GLN A 135 15.29 -10.11 14.45
C GLN A 135 16.65 -9.71 13.86
N ILE A 136 16.91 -8.42 13.76
CA ILE A 136 18.21 -7.92 13.29
C ILE A 136 19.33 -8.26 14.29
N PRO A 137 20.59 -8.40 13.85
CA PRO A 137 21.72 -8.62 14.76
C PRO A 137 21.83 -7.51 15.81
N GLU A 138 22.17 -7.87 17.05
CA GLU A 138 22.28 -6.95 18.17
C GLU A 138 23.51 -6.04 18.08
N ALA A 139 23.47 -4.90 18.77
CA ALA A 139 24.56 -3.91 18.72
C ALA A 139 25.93 -4.48 19.15
N HIS A 140 25.95 -5.43 20.08
CA HIS A 140 27.18 -6.05 20.58
C HIS A 140 27.81 -7.04 19.59
N GLU A 141 27.11 -7.44 18.52
CA GLU A 141 27.62 -8.32 17.48
C GLU A 141 28.52 -7.59 16.47
N PHE A 142 28.68 -6.27 16.57
CA PHE A 142 29.45 -5.46 15.63
C PHE A 142 30.81 -5.03 16.22
N PRO A 143 31.87 -4.86 15.39
CA PRO A 143 31.89 -4.94 13.92
C PRO A 143 31.75 -6.36 13.39
N GLY A 144 31.35 -6.49 12.12
CA GLY A 144 31.32 -7.79 11.44
C GLY A 144 32.70 -8.45 11.40
N THR A 145 32.74 -9.77 11.57
CA THR A 145 33.99 -10.56 11.56
C THR A 145 34.07 -11.52 10.37
N GLY A 146 33.13 -11.41 9.43
CA GLY A 146 33.07 -12.19 8.20
C GLY A 146 32.51 -13.60 8.38
N GLN A 147 32.51 -14.38 7.29
CA GLN A 147 31.90 -15.71 7.23
C GLN A 147 32.50 -16.72 8.21
N GLY A 148 33.80 -16.60 8.51
CA GLY A 148 34.50 -17.44 9.51
C GLY A 148 34.30 -17.00 10.96
N GLY A 149 33.63 -15.88 11.20
CA GLY A 149 33.28 -15.36 12.53
C GLY A 149 31.77 -15.34 12.74
N ASN A 150 31.22 -14.17 13.05
CA ASN A 150 29.79 -13.96 13.31
C ASN A 150 28.91 -13.93 12.05
N GLY A 151 29.48 -14.13 10.86
CA GLY A 151 28.73 -14.15 9.59
C GLY A 151 28.27 -12.78 9.08
N ILE A 152 28.58 -11.70 9.80
CA ILE A 152 28.32 -10.30 9.42
C ILE A 152 29.52 -9.79 8.61
N ALA A 153 29.29 -9.10 7.50
CA ALA A 153 30.35 -8.60 6.64
C ALA A 153 31.25 -7.61 7.39
N PRO A 154 32.59 -7.67 7.22
CA PRO A 154 33.51 -6.79 7.96
C PRO A 154 33.30 -5.28 7.74
N GLY A 155 32.68 -4.88 6.62
CA GLY A 155 32.32 -3.48 6.37
C GLY A 155 31.14 -2.96 7.22
N MET A 156 30.43 -3.84 7.91
CA MET A 156 29.34 -3.48 8.81
C MET A 156 29.94 -3.19 10.18
N LEU A 157 30.34 -1.94 10.40
CA LEU A 157 31.06 -1.52 11.62
C LEU A 157 30.15 -1.37 12.83
N THR A 158 28.86 -1.10 12.61
CA THR A 158 27.86 -0.89 13.65
C THR A 158 26.52 -1.49 13.21
N GLN A 159 25.61 -1.69 14.17
CA GLN A 159 24.23 -2.07 13.88
C GLN A 159 23.53 -1.06 12.97
N ALA A 160 23.87 0.23 13.07
CA ALA A 160 23.31 1.26 12.21
C ALA A 160 23.67 1.05 10.73
N HIS A 161 24.91 0.62 10.42
CA HIS A 161 25.29 0.26 9.04
C HIS A 161 24.45 -0.92 8.51
N TRP A 162 24.16 -1.89 9.39
CA TRP A 162 23.33 -3.03 9.02
C TRP A 162 21.89 -2.62 8.73
N ILE A 163 21.29 -1.81 9.62
CA ILE A 163 19.92 -1.31 9.47
C ILE A 163 19.79 -0.44 8.23
N ASP A 164 20.77 0.44 7.99
CA ASP A 164 20.82 1.25 6.78
C ASP A 164 20.83 0.36 5.53
N ARG A 165 21.72 -0.63 5.49
CA ARG A 165 21.80 -1.54 4.35
C ARG A 165 20.53 -2.39 4.17
N LEU A 166 19.85 -2.72 5.26
CA LEU A 166 18.57 -3.41 5.24
C LEU A 166 17.47 -2.52 4.63
N LYS A 167 17.38 -1.25 5.04
CA LYS A 167 16.37 -0.30 4.57
C LYS A 167 16.67 0.23 3.17
N ASP A 168 17.80 0.88 2.99
CA ASP A 168 18.17 1.50 1.71
C ASP A 168 18.68 0.47 0.68
N GLY A 169 19.29 -0.62 1.13
CA GLY A 169 19.77 -1.67 0.23
C GLY A 169 18.69 -2.66 -0.22
N CYS A 170 17.68 -2.97 0.60
CA CYS A 170 16.64 -3.94 0.25
C CYS A 170 15.26 -3.30 0.05
N GLU A 171 14.81 -2.40 0.93
CA GLU A 171 13.46 -1.83 0.84
C GLU A 171 13.32 -0.71 -0.19
N LEU A 172 14.43 -0.10 -0.63
CA LEU A 172 14.44 0.96 -1.65
C LEU A 172 13.72 0.54 -2.95
N CYS A 173 13.94 -0.70 -3.40
CA CYS A 173 13.39 -1.18 -4.67
C CYS A 173 12.01 -1.85 -4.51
N HIS A 174 11.75 -2.45 -3.35
CA HIS A 174 10.50 -3.16 -3.10
C HIS A 174 10.17 -3.25 -1.61
N GLN A 175 8.89 -3.26 -1.30
CA GLN A 175 8.41 -3.43 0.08
C GLN A 175 8.71 -4.85 0.62
N LEU A 176 9.29 -4.92 1.83
CA LEU A 176 9.39 -6.14 2.62
C LEU A 176 8.25 -6.23 3.65
N GLY A 177 7.90 -7.45 4.08
CA GLY A 177 6.80 -7.72 5.01
C GLY A 177 5.42 -7.91 4.35
N ASN A 178 5.31 -7.74 3.03
CA ASN A 178 4.10 -8.13 2.31
C ASN A 178 3.97 -9.65 2.26
N LYS A 179 2.79 -10.16 1.90
CA LYS A 179 2.54 -11.61 1.86
C LYS A 179 3.52 -12.37 0.96
N ALA A 180 3.89 -11.78 -0.18
CA ALA A 180 4.85 -12.37 -1.10
C ALA A 180 6.24 -12.56 -0.46
N THR A 181 6.67 -11.64 0.40
CA THR A 181 7.97 -11.74 1.08
C THR A 181 7.93 -12.58 2.36
N ARG A 182 6.94 -12.40 3.23
CA ARG A 182 6.94 -13.04 4.56
C ARG A 182 6.56 -14.52 4.51
N GLU A 183 5.70 -14.91 3.56
CA GLU A 183 5.15 -16.28 3.44
C GLU A 183 5.63 -17.00 2.17
N MET A 184 6.20 -16.29 1.19
CA MET A 184 6.66 -16.85 -0.10
C MET A 184 5.65 -17.78 -0.80
N PRO A 185 4.36 -17.41 -0.95
CA PRO A 185 3.32 -18.30 -1.49
C PRO A 185 3.50 -18.67 -2.97
N MET A 186 4.42 -18.01 -3.69
CA MET A 186 4.79 -18.37 -5.06
C MET A 186 5.77 -19.55 -5.13
N LEU A 187 6.31 -19.98 -3.99
CA LEU A 187 7.19 -21.12 -3.88
C LEU A 187 6.46 -22.27 -3.19
N ASP A 188 6.73 -23.49 -3.64
CA ASP A 188 6.46 -24.67 -2.83
C ASP A 188 7.64 -24.88 -1.87
N ALA A 189 7.52 -24.28 -0.68
CA ALA A 189 8.55 -24.34 0.35
C ALA A 189 8.89 -25.79 0.77
N THR A 190 8.00 -26.76 0.54
CA THR A 190 8.24 -28.17 0.88
C THR A 190 9.26 -28.86 -0.03
N LYS A 191 9.59 -28.25 -1.18
CA LYS A 191 10.61 -28.74 -2.11
C LYS A 191 12.03 -28.30 -1.77
N PHE A 192 12.19 -27.50 -0.73
CA PHE A 192 13.48 -27.01 -0.26
C PHE A 192 13.87 -27.72 1.03
N GLU A 193 15.16 -27.95 1.22
CA GLU A 193 15.69 -28.59 2.43
C GLU A 193 15.44 -27.76 3.70
N SER A 194 15.29 -26.45 3.55
CA SER A 194 15.03 -25.51 4.64
C SER A 194 14.37 -24.22 4.14
N THR A 195 13.82 -23.43 5.07
CA THR A 195 13.32 -22.08 4.78
C THR A 195 14.46 -21.15 4.32
N GLU A 196 15.69 -21.34 4.81
CA GLU A 196 16.88 -20.62 4.30
C GLU A 196 17.13 -20.92 2.82
N ALA A 197 17.04 -22.19 2.40
CA ALA A 197 17.23 -22.59 1.00
C ALA A 197 16.13 -22.00 0.10
N ALA A 198 14.88 -21.94 0.58
CA ALA A 198 13.79 -21.27 -0.12
C ALA A 198 14.07 -19.76 -0.29
N TRP A 199 14.56 -19.08 0.76
CA TRP A 199 14.96 -17.67 0.69
C TRP A 199 16.12 -17.43 -0.27
N ALA A 200 17.15 -18.28 -0.24
CA ALA A 200 18.27 -18.19 -1.16
C ALA A 200 17.82 -18.32 -2.61
N HIS A 201 16.91 -19.26 -2.91
CA HIS A 201 16.31 -19.41 -4.23
C HIS A 201 15.48 -18.17 -4.62
N ARG A 202 14.65 -17.66 -3.71
CA ARG A 202 13.84 -16.46 -3.94
C ARG A 202 14.70 -15.24 -4.28
N ILE A 203 15.79 -15.04 -3.55
CA ILE A 203 16.73 -13.92 -3.77
C ILE A 203 17.53 -14.11 -5.06
N ALA A 204 17.76 -15.34 -5.49
CA ALA A 204 18.43 -15.61 -6.76
C ALA A 204 17.53 -15.41 -7.98
N ALA A 205 16.20 -15.47 -7.80
CA ALA A 205 15.24 -15.47 -8.88
C ALA A 205 15.18 -14.15 -9.67
N SER A 206 14.84 -14.27 -10.95
CA SER A 206 14.68 -13.16 -11.89
C SER A 206 15.98 -12.38 -12.19
N ASN A 207 15.87 -11.42 -13.10
CA ASN A 207 16.97 -10.59 -13.61
C ASN A 207 17.68 -9.81 -12.51
N SER A 208 16.95 -9.40 -11.47
CA SER A 208 17.49 -8.69 -10.32
C SER A 208 18.25 -9.59 -9.34
N GLY A 209 18.22 -10.92 -9.52
CA GLY A 209 18.83 -11.89 -8.61
C GLY A 209 20.30 -11.62 -8.28
N PRO A 210 21.20 -11.43 -9.27
CA PRO A 210 22.60 -11.11 -9.01
C PRO A 210 22.80 -9.83 -8.18
N LEU A 211 22.02 -8.78 -8.44
CA LEU A 211 22.06 -7.53 -7.67
C LEU A 211 21.60 -7.76 -6.22
N MET A 212 20.52 -8.53 -6.03
CA MET A 212 20.00 -8.86 -4.71
C MET A 212 20.99 -9.73 -3.93
N GLN A 213 21.65 -10.71 -4.56
CA GLN A 213 22.70 -11.52 -3.92
C GLN A 213 23.92 -10.69 -3.52
N ASN A 214 24.36 -9.77 -4.37
CA ASN A 214 25.45 -8.84 -4.03
C ASN A 214 25.08 -7.97 -2.83
N THR A 215 23.84 -7.50 -2.77
CA THR A 215 23.32 -6.72 -1.66
C THR A 215 23.27 -7.53 -0.36
N LEU A 216 22.78 -8.76 -0.44
CA LEU A 216 22.77 -9.72 0.66
C LEU A 216 24.20 -10.04 1.15
N GLY A 217 25.18 -10.13 0.25
CA GLY A 217 26.59 -10.36 0.60
C GLY A 217 27.23 -9.21 1.39
N ARG A 218 26.83 -7.96 1.12
CA ARG A 218 27.29 -6.77 1.87
C ARG A 218 26.75 -6.72 3.29
N LEU A 219 25.60 -7.34 3.52
CA LEU A 219 25.15 -7.69 4.85
C LEU A 219 26.04 -8.84 5.33
N GLY A 220 25.96 -10.01 4.74
CA GLY A 220 26.67 -11.19 5.22
C GLY A 220 25.72 -12.35 5.06
N SER A 221 25.84 -13.02 3.91
CA SER A 221 24.72 -13.81 3.37
C SER A 221 24.21 -14.87 4.33
N LYS A 222 25.10 -15.54 5.07
CA LYS A 222 24.73 -16.58 6.03
C LYS A 222 23.87 -16.01 7.16
N ARG A 223 24.34 -14.94 7.82
CA ARG A 223 23.62 -14.29 8.93
C ARG A 223 22.29 -13.73 8.46
N ALA A 224 22.27 -13.09 7.29
CA ALA A 224 21.06 -12.48 6.75
C ALA A 224 20.00 -13.52 6.30
N LEU A 225 20.42 -14.61 5.63
CA LEU A 225 19.49 -15.68 5.22
C LEU A 225 18.85 -16.38 6.42
N ALA A 226 19.65 -16.70 7.45
CA ALA A 226 19.14 -17.29 8.69
C ALA A 226 18.08 -16.39 9.33
N MET A 227 18.36 -15.09 9.45
CA MET A 227 17.41 -14.11 9.99
C MET A 227 16.08 -14.07 9.21
N TYR A 228 16.13 -14.08 7.87
CA TYR A 228 14.93 -14.08 7.05
C TYR A 228 14.16 -15.41 7.14
N ALA A 229 14.86 -16.53 7.23
CA ALA A 229 14.26 -17.84 7.41
C ALA A 229 13.55 -17.94 8.76
N ASP A 230 14.22 -17.56 9.85
CA ASP A 230 13.64 -17.51 11.20
C ASP A 230 12.39 -16.64 11.22
N TRP A 231 12.43 -15.47 10.58
CA TRP A 231 11.27 -14.59 10.47
C TRP A 231 10.09 -15.23 9.73
N SER A 232 10.33 -15.88 8.60
CA SER A 232 9.29 -16.62 7.87
C SER A 232 8.74 -17.80 8.67
N ASP A 233 9.59 -18.54 9.38
CA ASP A 233 9.18 -19.67 10.21
C ASP A 233 8.37 -19.21 11.43
N GLN A 234 8.72 -18.08 12.04
CA GLN A 234 7.93 -17.43 13.10
C GLN A 234 6.53 -17.05 12.60
N VAL A 235 6.44 -16.42 11.43
CA VAL A 235 5.15 -16.07 10.80
C VAL A 235 4.33 -17.33 10.50
N LYS A 236 4.96 -18.36 9.93
CA LYS A 236 4.33 -19.67 9.66
C LYS A 236 3.87 -20.37 10.94
N GLY A 237 4.62 -20.22 12.03
CA GLY A 237 4.26 -20.67 13.37
C GLY A 237 3.12 -19.90 14.03
N GLY A 238 2.57 -18.89 13.35
CA GLY A 238 1.40 -18.14 13.77
C GLY A 238 1.70 -16.86 14.54
N GLN A 239 2.97 -16.42 14.60
CA GLN A 239 3.29 -15.10 15.13
C GLN A 239 2.68 -14.00 14.26
N VAL A 240 2.19 -12.96 14.92
CA VAL A 240 1.61 -11.77 14.29
C VAL A 240 2.21 -10.52 14.95
N PRO A 241 2.39 -9.43 14.21
CA PRO A 241 2.85 -8.19 14.80
C PRO A 241 1.75 -7.56 15.67
N LEU A 242 2.15 -6.58 16.49
CA LEU A 242 1.21 -5.81 17.29
C LEU A 242 0.12 -5.19 16.40
N PRO A 243 -1.15 -5.20 16.82
CA PRO A 243 -2.22 -4.54 16.08
C PRO A 243 -1.90 -3.05 15.86
N PRO A 244 -1.90 -2.57 14.60
CA PRO A 244 -1.74 -1.15 14.35
C PRO A 244 -2.95 -0.37 14.89
N PRO A 245 -2.77 0.89 15.30
CA PRO A 245 -3.89 1.74 15.66
C PRO A 245 -4.76 2.00 14.43
N ARG A 246 -6.09 2.09 14.64
CA ARG A 246 -6.99 2.60 13.61
C ARG A 246 -6.83 4.11 13.47
N PRO A 247 -7.12 4.71 12.29
CA PRO A 247 -7.11 6.15 12.12
C PRO A 247 -8.00 6.87 13.15
N GLN A 248 -7.49 7.97 13.71
CA GLN A 248 -8.19 8.80 14.70
C GLN A 248 -8.10 10.28 14.35
N GLY A 249 -9.03 11.07 14.90
CA GLY A 249 -9.04 12.52 14.70
C GLY A 249 -8.98 12.91 13.22
N LYS A 250 -8.01 13.75 12.86
CA LYS A 250 -7.83 14.28 11.49
C LYS A 250 -7.44 13.23 10.46
N GLU A 251 -6.86 12.11 10.87
CA GLU A 251 -6.47 11.02 9.95
C GLU A 251 -7.69 10.43 9.23
N ARG A 252 -8.88 10.57 9.82
CA ARG A 252 -10.14 10.11 9.22
C ARG A 252 -10.65 10.99 8.08
N ASN A 253 -10.05 12.17 7.89
CA ASN A 253 -10.41 13.08 6.80
C ASN A 253 -9.67 12.76 5.49
N VAL A 254 -8.81 11.73 5.48
CA VAL A 254 -8.08 11.31 4.29
C VAL A 254 -9.02 10.60 3.33
N VAL A 255 -9.04 11.08 2.08
CA VAL A 255 -9.68 10.41 0.94
C VAL A 255 -8.58 9.97 -0.02
N LEU A 256 -8.49 8.68 -0.29
CA LEU A 256 -7.54 8.14 -1.26
C LEU A 256 -8.29 7.86 -2.56
N THR A 257 -7.81 8.42 -3.67
CA THR A 257 -8.27 8.07 -5.01
C THR A 257 -7.14 7.36 -5.72
N MET A 258 -7.42 6.17 -6.23
CA MET A 258 -6.41 5.26 -6.78
C MET A 258 -6.84 4.82 -8.16
N TRP A 259 -5.90 4.88 -9.10
CA TRP A 259 -6.05 4.35 -10.44
C TRP A 259 -4.97 3.31 -10.67
N SER A 260 -5.31 2.22 -11.35
CA SER A 260 -4.30 1.43 -12.03
C SER A 260 -3.79 2.24 -13.23
N TRP A 261 -2.53 2.06 -13.60
CA TRP A 261 -1.96 2.70 -14.79
C TRP A 261 -0.70 1.93 -15.21
N GLY A 262 -0.38 1.99 -16.50
CA GLY A 262 0.61 1.10 -17.12
C GLY A 262 0.00 -0.27 -17.44
N SER A 263 0.79 -1.34 -17.34
CA SER A 263 0.36 -2.72 -17.58
C SER A 263 0.81 -3.64 -16.45
N ALA A 264 0.31 -4.88 -16.44
CA ALA A 264 0.79 -5.93 -15.53
C ALA A 264 2.31 -6.21 -15.66
N ARG A 265 2.93 -5.73 -16.74
CA ARG A 265 4.35 -5.88 -17.05
C ARG A 265 5.08 -4.53 -17.05
N THR A 266 4.50 -3.43 -16.59
CA THR A 266 5.19 -2.13 -16.60
C THR A 266 5.60 -1.79 -15.18
N VAL A 267 6.88 -1.44 -14.99
CA VAL A 267 7.38 -0.86 -13.73
C VAL A 267 7.52 0.64 -13.95
N VAL A 268 6.52 1.42 -13.52
CA VAL A 268 6.63 2.89 -13.50
C VAL A 268 7.42 3.26 -12.25
N HIS A 269 8.64 3.77 -12.43
CA HIS A 269 9.54 4.12 -11.33
C HIS A 269 9.53 5.62 -11.02
N ASP A 270 9.33 6.44 -12.06
CA ASP A 270 9.33 7.89 -11.99
C ASP A 270 7.98 8.43 -12.44
N GLU A 271 7.48 9.44 -11.71
CA GLU A 271 6.28 10.18 -12.07
C GLU A 271 6.40 11.68 -11.79
N VAL A 272 5.58 12.45 -12.50
CA VAL A 272 5.38 13.87 -12.26
C VAL A 272 3.90 14.22 -12.45
N ALA A 273 3.31 14.81 -11.40
CA ALA A 273 1.94 15.33 -11.42
C ALA A 273 1.89 16.86 -11.61
N THR A 274 2.94 17.56 -11.20
CA THR A 274 3.02 19.04 -11.22
C THR A 274 4.48 19.51 -11.09
N ASP A 275 4.75 20.81 -11.26
CA ASP A 275 6.09 21.36 -11.01
C ASP A 275 6.42 21.28 -9.51
N LYS A 276 7.50 20.58 -9.15
CA LYS A 276 7.91 20.41 -7.74
C LYS A 276 8.27 21.74 -7.05
N ARG A 277 8.56 22.80 -7.82
CA ARG A 277 8.84 24.16 -7.31
C ARG A 277 7.58 24.98 -7.08
N ASN A 278 6.47 24.60 -7.72
CA ASN A 278 5.17 25.22 -7.52
C ASN A 278 4.05 24.17 -7.68
N PRO A 279 3.70 23.45 -6.59
CA PRO A 279 2.79 22.31 -6.67
C PRO A 279 1.35 22.69 -7.05
N ASN A 280 1.00 23.98 -7.06
CA ASN A 280 -0.36 24.47 -7.32
C ASN A 280 -0.68 24.69 -8.81
N LEU A 281 0.28 24.54 -9.74
CA LEU A 281 0.09 24.89 -11.15
C LEU A 281 -0.88 23.97 -11.90
N TYR A 282 -0.81 22.66 -11.64
CA TYR A 282 -1.50 21.65 -12.45
C TYR A 282 -2.46 20.80 -11.62
N ALA A 283 -3.28 21.44 -10.80
CA ALA A 283 -4.30 20.73 -10.00
C ALA A 283 -5.20 19.86 -10.90
N ASN A 284 -5.26 18.57 -10.59
CA ASN A 284 -6.00 17.56 -11.37
C ASN A 284 -5.60 17.52 -12.86
N GLY A 285 -4.38 17.95 -13.19
CA GLY A 285 -3.81 17.78 -14.52
C GLY A 285 -3.41 16.32 -14.77
N PRO A 286 -3.01 15.98 -16.00
CA PRO A 286 -2.50 14.66 -16.29
C PRO A 286 -1.23 14.36 -15.49
N ILE A 287 -1.12 13.11 -15.04
CA ILE A 287 0.04 12.56 -14.36
C ILE A 287 0.85 11.78 -15.38
N TYR A 288 2.15 12.05 -15.42
CA TYR A 288 3.06 11.47 -16.39
C TYR A 288 4.05 10.56 -15.68
N GLY A 289 4.24 9.36 -16.20
CA GLY A 289 5.15 8.37 -15.65
C GLY A 289 6.07 7.77 -16.72
N LEU A 290 7.23 7.29 -16.28
CA LEU A 290 8.18 6.54 -17.12
C LEU A 290 8.35 5.13 -16.58
N GLY A 291 7.98 4.15 -17.41
CA GLY A 291 8.12 2.74 -17.08
C GLY A 291 8.91 1.98 -18.13
N GLY A 292 10.19 1.73 -17.83
CA GLY A 292 11.12 1.11 -18.77
C GLY A 292 11.26 1.92 -20.07
N SER A 293 10.63 1.44 -21.14
CA SER A 293 10.63 2.06 -22.48
C SER A 293 9.24 2.55 -22.91
N ALA A 294 8.33 2.70 -21.95
CA ALA A 294 7.00 3.23 -22.19
C ALA A 294 6.79 4.51 -21.39
N PHE A 295 6.20 5.50 -22.05
CA PHE A 295 5.63 6.68 -21.43
C PHE A 295 4.19 6.36 -21.04
N VAL A 296 3.85 6.55 -19.76
CA VAL A 296 2.52 6.28 -19.22
C VAL A 296 1.88 7.60 -18.80
N LEU A 297 0.61 7.77 -19.15
CA LEU A 297 -0.21 8.91 -18.82
C LEU A 297 -1.41 8.43 -18.02
N LEU A 298 -1.75 9.13 -16.95
CA LEU A 298 -3.03 9.02 -16.25
C LEU A 298 -3.71 10.39 -16.31
N ASP A 299 -4.98 10.44 -16.73
CA ASP A 299 -5.82 11.62 -16.62
C ASP A 299 -6.83 11.42 -15.48
N PRO A 300 -6.65 12.07 -14.31
CA PRO A 300 -7.55 11.91 -13.17
C PRO A 300 -8.98 12.40 -13.42
N LYS A 301 -9.21 13.31 -14.38
CA LYS A 301 -10.55 13.86 -14.67
C LYS A 301 -11.36 12.94 -15.56
N THR A 302 -10.70 12.27 -16.50
CA THR A 302 -11.37 11.35 -17.43
C THR A 302 -11.27 9.89 -17.00
N HIS A 303 -10.47 9.59 -15.96
CA HIS A 303 -10.22 8.23 -15.46
C HIS A 303 -9.65 7.31 -16.53
N ARG A 304 -8.76 7.87 -17.37
CA ARG A 304 -8.14 7.19 -18.50
C ARG A 304 -6.66 7.02 -18.28
N THR A 305 -6.12 5.93 -18.82
CA THR A 305 -4.67 5.73 -18.89
C THR A 305 -4.25 5.45 -20.31
N ARG A 306 -3.08 5.96 -20.69
CA ARG A 306 -2.49 5.73 -22.01
C ARG A 306 -1.04 5.34 -21.84
N MET A 307 -0.62 4.35 -22.62
CA MET A 307 0.78 3.96 -22.74
C MET A 307 1.25 4.28 -24.16
N VAL A 308 2.43 4.89 -24.27
CA VAL A 308 3.07 5.22 -25.54
C VAL A 308 4.46 4.61 -25.53
N ASP A 309 4.75 3.76 -26.51
CA ASP A 309 6.09 3.22 -26.69
C ASP A 309 7.06 4.35 -27.03
N MET A 310 8.16 4.42 -26.29
CA MET A 310 9.20 5.39 -26.54
C MET A 310 10.18 4.81 -27.56
N VAL A 311 10.32 5.52 -28.69
CA VAL A 311 11.33 5.20 -29.69
C VAL A 311 12.59 6.02 -29.42
N THR A 312 13.75 5.38 -29.51
CA THR A 312 15.03 6.08 -29.47
C THR A 312 15.22 6.86 -30.76
N ARG A 313 15.74 8.08 -30.68
CA ARG A 313 16.00 8.92 -31.86
C ARG A 313 17.04 8.31 -32.80
N VAL A 314 17.92 7.46 -32.26
CA VAL A 314 18.99 6.77 -32.98
C VAL A 314 18.93 5.29 -32.59
N PRO A 315 19.15 4.35 -33.52
CA PRO A 315 19.20 2.93 -33.18
C PRO A 315 20.28 2.68 -32.12
N MET A 316 19.88 2.37 -30.89
CA MET A 316 20.80 1.89 -29.89
C MET A 316 21.07 0.41 -30.15
N LYS A 317 22.35 0.03 -30.28
CA LYS A 317 22.75 -1.36 -30.06
C LYS A 317 22.43 -1.67 -28.61
N PHE A 318 21.57 -2.66 -28.38
CA PHE A 318 21.22 -3.13 -27.04
C PHE A 318 22.51 -3.46 -26.27
N GLN A 319 22.88 -2.62 -25.33
CA GLN A 319 23.84 -2.94 -24.28
C GLN A 319 22.97 -3.39 -23.12
N GLY A 320 23.14 -4.63 -22.67
CA GLY A 320 22.23 -5.26 -21.71
C GLY A 320 21.89 -4.33 -20.55
N ASP A 321 20.62 -3.97 -20.44
CA ASP A 321 20.11 -3.21 -19.30
C ASP A 321 20.27 -4.07 -18.03
N GLU A 322 20.77 -3.48 -16.94
CA GLU A 322 20.98 -4.16 -15.65
C GLU A 322 19.71 -4.84 -15.09
N TYR A 323 18.53 -4.41 -15.53
CA TYR A 323 17.23 -4.97 -15.14
C TYR A 323 16.59 -5.91 -16.18
N ARG A 324 17.16 -6.02 -17.38
CA ARG A 324 16.54 -6.71 -18.54
C ARG A 324 17.29 -7.95 -19.02
N THR A 325 18.46 -8.26 -18.46
CA THR A 325 19.14 -9.51 -18.77
C THR A 325 18.46 -10.67 -18.05
N ALA A 326 17.85 -11.57 -18.83
CA ALA A 326 17.26 -12.81 -18.31
C ALA A 326 18.27 -13.55 -17.42
N ASN A 327 17.96 -13.73 -16.13
CA ASN A 327 18.74 -14.63 -15.30
C ASN A 327 18.37 -16.08 -15.65
N ALA A 328 19.07 -16.64 -16.63
CA ALA A 328 18.81 -18.00 -17.11
C ALA A 328 19.01 -19.09 -16.04
N ASN A 329 19.71 -18.78 -14.94
CA ASN A 329 20.01 -19.76 -13.89
C ASN A 329 18.86 -19.93 -12.90
N VAL A 330 18.17 -18.84 -12.54
CA VAL A 330 17.00 -18.88 -11.64
C VAL A 330 15.89 -17.99 -12.22
N PRO A 331 14.91 -18.58 -12.92
CA PRO A 331 13.87 -17.84 -13.63
C PRO A 331 12.95 -17.04 -12.70
N SER A 332 12.08 -16.20 -13.27
CA SER A 332 11.05 -15.51 -12.51
C SER A 332 10.08 -16.50 -11.85
N LEU A 333 9.76 -16.27 -10.58
CA LEU A 333 8.81 -17.09 -9.82
C LEU A 333 7.35 -16.96 -10.31
N TYR A 334 7.07 -15.95 -11.13
CA TYR A 334 5.75 -15.70 -11.70
C TYR A 334 5.70 -15.90 -13.23
N TRP A 335 6.81 -15.60 -13.91
CA TRP A 335 6.85 -15.52 -15.38
C TRP A 335 7.83 -16.53 -16.00
N GLY A 336 8.50 -17.35 -15.19
CA GLY A 336 9.50 -18.30 -15.67
C GLY A 336 10.62 -17.61 -16.45
N ASN A 337 10.94 -18.17 -17.62
CA ASN A 337 12.00 -17.69 -18.52
C ASN A 337 11.56 -16.55 -19.46
N ASP A 338 10.38 -15.97 -19.29
CA ASP A 338 9.92 -14.83 -20.11
C ASP A 338 10.91 -13.65 -19.94
N PRO A 339 11.67 -13.26 -20.99
CA PRO A 339 12.86 -12.44 -20.84
C PRO A 339 12.60 -10.96 -20.51
N ASN A 340 11.35 -10.49 -20.33
CA ASN A 340 11.14 -9.06 -20.07
C ASN A 340 9.88 -8.69 -19.25
N PRO A 341 10.04 -8.03 -18.08
CA PRO A 341 8.98 -7.32 -17.38
C PRO A 341 8.78 -5.90 -17.94
N GLY A 342 8.66 -5.74 -19.27
CA GLY A 342 8.55 -4.38 -19.82
C GLY A 342 8.35 -4.16 -21.31
N LEU A 343 8.51 -5.14 -22.21
CA LEU A 343 8.14 -4.96 -23.64
C LEU A 343 7.75 -6.27 -24.35
N ARG A 344 6.68 -6.13 -25.15
CA ARG A 344 6.10 -7.00 -26.21
C ARG A 344 5.03 -8.01 -25.78
N PRO A 345 3.89 -7.99 -26.51
CA PRO A 345 3.70 -8.88 -27.67
C PRO A 345 4.16 -8.21 -28.96
N ALA A 346 4.60 -9.02 -29.92
CA ALA A 346 4.88 -8.57 -31.27
C ALA A 346 3.68 -7.81 -31.85
N ALA A 347 3.97 -6.81 -32.69
CA ALA A 347 3.01 -6.21 -33.59
C ALA A 347 2.17 -7.31 -34.26
N THR A 348 0.89 -7.38 -33.88
CA THR A 348 -0.15 -7.70 -34.84
C THR A 348 -1.06 -6.49 -34.84
N ILE A 349 -0.75 -5.58 -35.75
CA ILE A 349 -1.71 -4.62 -36.26
C ILE A 349 -2.85 -5.46 -36.85
N ARG A 350 -4.04 -5.34 -36.27
CA ARG A 350 -5.30 -5.31 -36.99
C ARG A 350 -6.17 -4.23 -36.40
#